data_AF-A0A1D3RNJ8-F1
#
_entry.id   AF-A0A1D3RNJ8-F1
#
_cell.length_a   1.000
_cell.length_b   1.000
_cell.length_c   1.000
_cell.angle_alpha   90.00
_cell.angle_beta   90.00
_cell.angle_gamma   90.00
#
_symmetry.space_group_name_H-M   'P 1'
#
loop_
_entity.id
_entity.type
_entity.pdbx_description
1 polymer ?
#
loop_
_entity_poly.entity_id
_entity_poly.type
_entity_poly.pdbx_seq_one_letter_code
_entity_poly.pdbx_strand_id
1 'polypeptide(L)'
;MGVLDQLRKEADQKKLSEQETVDQQALRAKLYKTQVLPKMQQIFKYLQELAEHLNYLEVPVQVENYSDRFPRLGTLMQKDYKINTDGYGGFSDFNKLVQINLTFYCIGKGELEYNVQTKSAIEQENAFLHAKRVASKMYRLGGAGREESAKFVVTKKIPVRVRFEVDYEQSQIKVMVNNHTDFSTYTEVWQPADIDDAFLDTLARYLLRKDSEFVSLDITDEDRNELRKKLQSIKHKEEQERLRGVTEQKNSGLEKKEKLGDKMKSFITGKINR
;
A
#
# COMPACT_ATOMS: atom_id res chain seq x y z
N MET A 1 -50.38 -33.39 17.55
CA MET A 1 -49.98 -31.97 17.45
C MET A 1 -50.58 -31.42 16.17
N GLY A 2 -51.30 -30.30 16.24
CA GLY A 2 -52.03 -29.75 15.08
C GLY A 2 -51.13 -28.92 14.16
N VAL A 3 -51.50 -28.82 12.88
CA VAL A 3 -50.81 -28.01 11.85
C VAL A 3 -50.67 -26.54 12.28
N LEU A 4 -51.66 -26.01 13.01
CA LEU A 4 -51.64 -24.65 13.57
C LEU A 4 -50.57 -24.46 14.67
N ASP A 5 -50.29 -25.50 15.46
CA ASP A 5 -49.22 -25.43 16.48
C ASP A 5 -47.83 -25.46 15.84
N GLN A 6 -47.68 -26.19 14.72
CA GLN A 6 -46.44 -26.18 13.93
C GLN A 6 -46.21 -24.82 13.27
N LEU A 7 -47.23 -24.24 12.63
CA LEU A 7 -47.14 -22.91 12.00
C LEU A 7 -46.87 -21.79 13.02
N ARG A 8 -47.42 -21.88 14.24
CA ARG A 8 -47.09 -20.94 15.32
C ARG A 8 -45.62 -21.04 15.75
N LYS A 9 -45.10 -22.26 15.94
CA LYS A 9 -43.68 -22.47 16.28
C LYS A 9 -42.75 -21.96 15.18
N GLU A 10 -43.08 -22.19 13.91
CA GLU A 10 -42.28 -21.68 12.78
C GLU A 10 -42.34 -20.15 12.68
N ALA A 11 -43.51 -19.53 12.90
CA ALA A 11 -43.66 -18.08 12.90
C ALA A 11 -42.90 -17.42 14.05
N ASP A 12 -42.92 -18.02 15.25
CA ASP A 12 -42.20 -17.50 16.42
C ASP A 12 -40.67 -17.69 16.26
N GLN A 13 -40.21 -18.82 15.71
CA GLN A 13 -38.80 -19.01 15.35
C GLN A 13 -38.32 -18.03 14.28
N LYS A 14 -39.15 -17.73 13.29
CA LYS A 14 -38.84 -16.74 12.27
C LYS A 14 -38.75 -15.33 12.85
N LYS A 15 -39.64 -14.96 13.77
CA LYS A 15 -39.58 -13.64 14.45
C LYS A 15 -38.36 -13.51 15.36
N LEU A 16 -38.00 -14.57 16.09
CA LEU A 16 -36.82 -14.59 16.95
C LEU A 16 -35.53 -14.45 16.13
N SER A 17 -35.40 -15.21 15.03
CA SER A 17 -34.25 -15.07 14.12
C SER A 17 -34.19 -13.71 13.42
N GLU A 18 -35.34 -13.11 13.05
CA GLU A 18 -35.41 -11.75 12.51
C GLU A 18 -34.98 -10.70 13.55
N GLN A 19 -35.32 -10.86 14.83
CA GLN A 19 -34.86 -9.96 15.90
C GLN A 19 -33.37 -10.10 16.19
N GLU A 20 -32.86 -11.32 16.32
CA GLU A 20 -31.43 -11.58 16.54
C GLU A 20 -30.56 -11.04 15.40
N THR A 21 -31.03 -11.13 14.15
CA THR A 21 -30.30 -10.60 12.99
C THR A 21 -30.30 -9.07 12.98
N VAL A 22 -31.40 -8.42 13.34
CA VAL A 22 -31.47 -6.95 13.46
C VAL A 22 -30.55 -6.43 14.58
N ASP A 23 -30.54 -7.10 15.74
CA ASP A 23 -29.69 -6.71 16.87
C ASP A 23 -28.20 -6.89 16.54
N GLN A 24 -27.83 -7.99 15.87
CA GLN A 24 -26.46 -8.21 15.40
C GLN A 24 -26.02 -7.18 14.35
N GLN A 25 -26.91 -6.81 13.42
CA GLN A 25 -26.62 -5.78 12.42
C GLN A 25 -26.43 -4.41 13.06
N ALA A 26 -27.26 -4.04 14.04
CA ALA A 26 -27.13 -2.79 14.77
C ALA A 26 -25.80 -2.73 15.55
N LEU A 27 -25.39 -3.84 16.17
CA LEU A 27 -24.10 -3.94 16.86
C LEU A 27 -22.91 -3.77 15.89
N ARG A 28 -22.95 -4.45 14.74
CA ARG A 28 -21.92 -4.33 13.69
C ARG A 28 -21.83 -2.91 13.13
N ALA A 29 -22.96 -2.28 12.85
CA ALA A 29 -23.01 -0.90 12.37
C ALA A 29 -22.42 0.08 13.41
N LYS A 30 -22.63 -0.19 14.70
CA LYS A 30 -22.03 0.59 15.78
C LYS A 30 -20.51 0.41 15.82
N LEU A 31 -20.01 -0.82 15.78
CA LEU A 31 -18.57 -1.13 15.75
C LEU A 31 -17.87 -0.52 14.53
N TYR A 32 -18.50 -0.62 13.36
CA TYR A 32 -18.00 0.03 12.15
C TYR A 32 -17.81 1.53 12.34
N LYS A 33 -18.83 2.23 12.86
CA LYS A 33 -18.76 3.68 13.06
C LYS A 33 -17.74 4.09 14.13
N THR A 34 -17.56 3.29 15.19
CA THR A 34 -16.70 3.66 16.32
C THR A 34 -15.24 3.27 16.11
N GLN A 35 -14.96 2.18 15.42
CA GLN A 35 -13.59 1.63 15.32
C GLN A 35 -13.06 1.63 13.88
N VAL A 36 -13.84 1.13 12.92
CA VAL A 36 -13.35 0.92 11.55
C VAL A 36 -13.32 2.22 10.75
N LEU A 37 -14.41 3.00 10.78
CA LEU A 37 -14.55 4.22 10.00
C LEU A 37 -13.46 5.27 10.32
N PRO A 38 -13.13 5.57 11.60
CA PRO A 38 -12.05 6.51 11.91
C PRO A 38 -10.70 6.05 11.34
N LYS A 39 -10.45 4.73 11.32
CA LYS A 39 -9.23 4.15 10.75
C LYS A 39 -9.20 4.22 9.24
N MET A 40 -10.31 3.94 8.56
CA MET A 40 -10.43 4.15 7.11
C MET A 40 -10.24 5.62 6.73
N GLN A 41 -10.77 6.55 7.51
CA GLN A 41 -10.56 7.99 7.33
C GLN A 41 -9.09 8.40 7.52
N GLN A 42 -8.40 7.82 8.51
CA GLN A 42 -6.97 8.03 8.74
C GLN A 42 -6.13 7.51 7.56
N ILE A 43 -6.39 6.26 7.11
CA ILE A 43 -5.75 5.68 5.93
C ILE A 43 -5.95 6.57 4.71
N PHE A 44 -7.19 7.02 4.47
CA PHE A 44 -7.52 7.85 3.31
C PHE A 44 -6.72 9.15 3.30
N LYS A 45 -6.72 9.89 4.42
CA LYS A 45 -5.97 11.15 4.54
C LYS A 45 -4.48 10.96 4.31
N TYR A 46 -3.89 9.95 4.97
CA TYR A 46 -2.48 9.64 4.82
C TYR A 46 -2.09 9.31 3.37
N LEU A 47 -2.86 8.42 2.73
CA LEU A 47 -2.59 8.05 1.34
C LEU A 47 -2.79 9.26 0.41
N GLN A 48 -3.79 10.10 0.67
CA GLN A 48 -4.03 11.31 -0.13
C GLN A 48 -2.83 12.25 -0.08
N GLU A 49 -2.35 12.59 1.11
CA GLU A 49 -1.15 13.41 1.30
C GLU A 49 0.07 12.77 0.63
N LEU A 50 0.26 11.46 0.79
CA LEU A 50 1.36 10.73 0.15
C LEU A 50 1.28 10.82 -1.38
N ALA A 51 0.13 10.56 -1.98
CA ALA A 51 -0.04 10.61 -3.44
C ALA A 51 0.16 12.03 -3.99
N GLU A 52 -0.35 13.05 -3.30
CA GLU A 52 -0.13 14.45 -3.65
C GLU A 52 1.35 14.83 -3.61
N HIS A 53 2.07 14.46 -2.54
CA HIS A 53 3.50 14.71 -2.42
C HIS A 53 4.33 13.94 -3.45
N LEU A 54 4.01 12.68 -3.72
CA LEU A 54 4.73 11.87 -4.71
C LEU A 54 4.53 12.38 -6.13
N ASN A 55 3.33 12.84 -6.47
CA ASN A 55 3.06 13.45 -7.76
C ASN A 55 3.73 14.83 -7.88
N TYR A 56 3.75 15.63 -6.81
CA TYR A 56 4.36 16.96 -6.83
C TYR A 56 5.89 16.91 -6.93
N LEU A 57 6.53 16.02 -6.17
CA LEU A 57 7.98 15.87 -6.15
C LEU A 57 8.52 15.08 -7.35
N GLU A 58 7.65 14.40 -8.10
CA GLU A 58 8.01 13.45 -9.17
C GLU A 58 9.15 12.51 -8.75
N VAL A 59 9.06 11.95 -7.53
CA VAL A 59 10.14 11.16 -6.95
C VAL A 59 10.50 10.00 -7.90
N PRO A 60 11.74 9.92 -8.41
CA PRO A 60 12.13 8.92 -9.37
C PRO A 60 12.33 7.57 -8.67
N VAL A 61 11.24 6.82 -8.47
CA VAL A 61 11.30 5.46 -7.94
C VAL A 61 11.57 4.49 -9.10
N GLN A 62 12.83 4.06 -9.19
CA GLN A 62 13.30 3.09 -10.18
C GLN A 62 13.03 1.67 -9.72
N VAL A 63 12.57 0.86 -10.66
CA VAL A 63 12.35 -0.57 -10.48
C VAL A 63 13.20 -1.31 -11.48
N GLU A 64 14.30 -1.86 -10.99
CA GLU A 64 15.12 -2.80 -11.74
C GLU A 64 14.55 -4.21 -11.57
N ASN A 65 14.64 -5.04 -12.61
CA ASN A 65 14.26 -6.45 -12.59
C ASN A 65 12.86 -6.70 -11.98
N TYR A 66 11.84 -6.03 -12.52
CA TYR A 66 10.47 -6.13 -11.99
C TYR A 66 9.94 -7.57 -11.86
N SER A 67 10.31 -8.45 -12.80
CA SER A 67 9.82 -9.82 -12.90
C SER A 67 10.87 -10.73 -13.54
N ASP A 68 11.08 -11.89 -12.92
CA ASP A 68 11.97 -12.94 -13.46
C ASP A 68 11.37 -13.58 -14.71
N ARG A 69 10.03 -13.60 -14.82
CA ARG A 69 9.33 -14.08 -16.03
C ARG A 69 9.61 -13.18 -17.23
N PHE A 70 9.81 -11.88 -17.02
CA PHE A 70 10.03 -10.90 -18.08
C PHE A 70 11.25 -10.01 -17.80
N PRO A 71 12.48 -10.56 -17.87
CA PRO A 71 13.70 -9.79 -17.57
C PRO A 71 13.91 -8.62 -18.57
N ARG A 72 13.32 -8.72 -19.77
CA ARG A 72 13.37 -7.69 -20.82
C ARG A 72 12.46 -6.48 -20.58
N LEU A 73 11.70 -6.46 -19.48
CA LEU A 73 10.98 -5.25 -19.06
C LEU A 73 11.97 -4.09 -18.84
N GLY A 74 13.17 -4.40 -18.33
CA GLY A 74 14.19 -3.41 -18.01
C GLY A 74 13.76 -2.52 -16.84
N THR A 75 14.35 -1.33 -16.74
CA THR A 75 14.03 -0.39 -15.68
C THR A 75 12.66 0.26 -15.89
N LEU A 76 11.79 0.14 -14.89
CA LEU A 76 10.49 0.81 -14.86
C LEU A 76 10.52 1.97 -13.86
N MET A 77 9.73 3.00 -14.11
CA MET A 77 9.58 4.16 -13.23
C MET A 77 8.16 4.20 -12.65
N GLN A 78 8.01 4.36 -11.35
CA GLN A 78 6.69 4.58 -10.76
C GLN A 78 6.17 5.99 -11.09
N LYS A 79 4.93 6.10 -11.58
CA LYS A 79 4.29 7.36 -11.99
C LYS A 79 2.77 7.33 -11.79
N ASP A 80 2.17 8.52 -11.81
CA ASP A 80 0.72 8.78 -11.81
C ASP A 80 -0.02 8.17 -10.60
N TYR A 81 0.36 8.53 -9.39
CA TYR A 81 -0.33 8.08 -8.18
C TYR A 81 -1.72 8.69 -8.13
N LYS A 82 -2.75 7.86 -7.96
CA LYS A 82 -4.15 8.26 -7.93
C LYS A 82 -4.89 7.48 -6.87
N ILE A 83 -5.76 8.17 -6.13
CA ILE A 83 -6.61 7.56 -5.13
C ILE A 83 -8.06 7.62 -5.59
N ASN A 84 -8.74 6.48 -5.50
CA ASN A 84 -10.15 6.34 -5.80
C ASN A 84 -10.84 5.61 -4.64
N THR A 85 -11.99 6.12 -4.24
CA THR A 85 -12.83 5.55 -3.20
C THR A 85 -14.11 4.95 -3.79
N ASP A 86 -14.95 4.41 -2.92
CA ASP A 86 -16.27 3.83 -3.20
C ASP A 86 -17.35 4.85 -3.64
N GLY A 87 -17.06 6.15 -3.59
CA GLY A 87 -17.98 7.20 -4.03
C GLY A 87 -18.27 7.16 -5.54
N TYR A 88 -19.56 7.22 -5.90
CA TYR A 88 -19.97 7.35 -7.31
C TYR A 88 -19.41 8.65 -7.89
N GLY A 89 -18.60 8.56 -8.96
CA GLY A 89 -17.98 9.73 -9.59
C GLY A 89 -16.81 10.37 -8.84
N GLY A 90 -16.22 9.68 -7.84
CA GLY A 90 -15.03 10.17 -7.12
C GLY A 90 -15.32 11.04 -5.89
N PHE A 91 -16.58 11.27 -5.56
CA PHE A 91 -17.00 11.91 -4.31
C PHE A 91 -17.30 10.85 -3.27
N SER A 92 -16.29 10.37 -2.55
CA SER A 92 -16.51 9.55 -1.35
C SER A 92 -17.20 10.36 -0.28
N ASP A 93 -18.27 9.80 0.27
CA ASP A 93 -18.85 10.29 1.50
C ASP A 93 -17.87 9.93 2.62
N PHE A 94 -17.10 10.92 3.11
CA PHE A 94 -16.05 10.70 4.13
C PHE A 94 -16.61 10.01 5.39
N ASN A 95 -17.91 10.08 5.60
CA ASN A 95 -18.65 9.45 6.69
C ASN A 95 -19.03 7.97 6.44
N LYS A 96 -18.73 7.43 5.25
CA LYS A 96 -19.03 6.05 4.84
C LYS A 96 -17.95 5.51 3.89
N LEU A 97 -16.72 5.39 4.38
CA LEU A 97 -15.61 4.82 3.60
C LEU A 97 -15.56 3.29 3.75
N VAL A 98 -15.95 2.58 2.70
CA VAL A 98 -15.89 1.11 2.61
C VAL A 98 -14.63 0.67 1.87
N GLN A 99 -14.24 1.41 0.84
CA GLN A 99 -13.12 1.02 -0.02
C GLN A 99 -12.24 2.21 -0.38
N ILE A 100 -10.93 2.02 -0.26
CA ILE A 100 -9.90 2.98 -0.69
C ILE A 100 -8.97 2.27 -1.65
N ASN A 101 -8.75 2.82 -2.84
CA ASN A 101 -7.84 2.29 -3.84
C ASN A 101 -6.76 3.31 -4.15
N LEU A 102 -5.51 2.99 -3.86
CA LEU A 102 -4.36 3.68 -4.44
C LEU A 102 -3.93 2.94 -5.71
N THR A 103 -3.73 3.68 -6.79
CA THR A 103 -3.28 3.15 -8.08
C THR A 103 -2.16 3.99 -8.63
N PHE A 104 -1.16 3.34 -9.22
CA PHE A 104 -0.07 4.00 -9.94
C PHE A 104 0.44 3.05 -11.04
N TYR A 105 1.34 3.53 -11.90
CA TYR A 105 1.90 2.73 -12.97
C TYR A 105 3.41 2.61 -12.85
N CYS A 106 3.94 1.43 -13.12
CA CYS A 106 5.36 1.23 -13.43
C CYS A 106 5.53 1.32 -14.95
N ILE A 107 6.16 2.40 -15.42
CA ILE A 107 6.30 2.72 -16.85
C ILE A 107 7.77 2.56 -17.28
N GLY A 108 8.00 1.73 -18.29
CA GLY A 108 9.28 1.56 -18.97
C GLY A 108 9.26 2.15 -20.38
N LYS A 109 10.45 2.27 -20.98
CA LYS A 109 10.58 2.72 -22.38
C LYS A 109 10.39 1.56 -23.36
N GLY A 110 9.58 1.81 -24.40
CA GLY A 110 9.32 0.87 -25.49
C GLY A 110 8.29 -0.21 -25.17
N GLU A 111 8.25 -1.23 -26.03
CA GLU A 111 7.35 -2.38 -25.92
C GLU A 111 8.18 -3.66 -25.74
N LEU A 112 7.58 -4.65 -25.09
CA LEU A 112 8.15 -5.98 -24.94
C LEU A 112 7.49 -6.91 -25.96
N GLU A 113 8.29 -7.44 -26.88
CA GLU A 113 7.82 -8.39 -27.88
C GLU A 113 8.37 -9.79 -27.62
N TYR A 114 7.49 -10.80 -27.65
CA TYR A 114 7.87 -12.20 -27.56
C TYR A 114 6.85 -13.09 -28.29
N ASN A 115 7.29 -14.29 -28.66
CA ASN A 115 6.45 -15.27 -29.34
C ASN A 115 6.10 -16.40 -28.38
N VAL A 116 4.85 -16.83 -28.43
CA VAL A 116 4.34 -18.00 -27.70
C VAL A 116 3.87 -19.02 -28.72
N GLN A 117 4.27 -20.26 -28.53
CA GLN A 117 3.90 -21.39 -29.38
C GLN A 117 2.84 -22.23 -28.68
N THR A 118 2.01 -22.91 -29.46
CA THR A 118 0.89 -23.75 -29.00
C THR A 118 -0.35 -22.94 -28.60
N LYS A 119 -1.51 -23.36 -29.10
CA LYS A 119 -2.81 -22.76 -28.80
C LYS A 119 -3.09 -22.58 -27.30
N SER A 120 -2.82 -23.61 -26.50
CA SER A 120 -3.06 -23.59 -25.06
C SER A 120 -2.22 -22.52 -24.35
N ALA A 121 -0.94 -22.40 -24.69
CA ALA A 121 -0.06 -21.40 -24.09
C ALA A 121 -0.45 -19.97 -24.50
N ILE A 122 -0.90 -19.77 -25.75
CA ILE A 122 -1.41 -18.46 -26.23
C ILE A 122 -2.63 -18.04 -25.42
N GLU A 123 -3.57 -18.94 -25.17
CA GLU A 123 -4.77 -18.67 -24.36
C GLU A 123 -4.41 -18.37 -22.90
N GLN A 124 -3.51 -19.14 -22.29
CA GLN A 124 -3.02 -18.90 -20.93
C GLN A 124 -2.29 -17.56 -20.80
N GLU A 125 -1.46 -17.20 -21.77
CA GLU A 125 -0.72 -15.94 -21.78
C GLU A 125 -1.67 -14.74 -21.89
N ASN A 126 -2.65 -14.84 -22.79
CA ASN A 126 -3.67 -13.79 -22.94
C ASN A 126 -4.52 -13.64 -21.66
N ALA A 127 -4.92 -14.76 -21.05
CA ALA A 127 -5.63 -14.76 -19.79
C ALA A 127 -4.81 -14.12 -18.66
N PHE A 128 -3.51 -14.43 -18.59
CA PHE A 128 -2.58 -13.85 -17.61
C PHE A 128 -2.47 -12.33 -17.76
N LEU A 129 -2.19 -11.83 -18.97
CA LEU A 129 -2.04 -10.39 -19.24
C LEU A 129 -3.35 -9.63 -18.96
N HIS A 130 -4.50 -10.21 -19.34
CA HIS A 130 -5.81 -9.64 -19.06
C HIS A 130 -6.10 -9.59 -17.55
N ALA A 131 -5.83 -10.67 -16.82
CA ALA A 131 -6.01 -10.74 -15.36
C ALA A 131 -5.15 -9.70 -14.63
N LYS A 132 -3.91 -9.49 -15.09
CA LYS A 132 -2.98 -8.50 -14.54
C LYS A 132 -3.20 -7.08 -15.08
N ARG A 133 -4.20 -6.89 -15.96
CA ARG A 133 -4.57 -5.61 -16.60
C ARG A 133 -3.40 -4.94 -17.33
N VAL A 134 -2.49 -5.74 -17.87
CA VAL A 134 -1.36 -5.24 -18.66
C VAL A 134 -1.85 -5.06 -20.09
N ALA A 135 -1.62 -3.88 -20.66
CA ALA A 135 -2.00 -3.61 -22.03
C ALA A 135 -1.11 -4.42 -23.00
N SER A 136 -1.73 -5.25 -23.83
CA SER A 136 -1.03 -6.10 -24.80
C SER A 136 -1.80 -6.25 -26.09
N LYS A 137 -1.08 -6.36 -27.21
CA LYS A 137 -1.62 -6.75 -28.52
C LYS A 137 -1.12 -8.15 -28.87
N MET A 138 -2.01 -8.98 -29.39
CA MET A 138 -1.69 -10.34 -29.83
C MET A 138 -1.85 -10.43 -31.34
N TYR A 139 -0.82 -10.89 -32.03
CA TYR A 139 -0.81 -11.15 -33.47
C TYR A 139 -0.64 -12.65 -33.67
N ARG A 140 -1.67 -13.34 -34.16
CA ARG A 140 -1.55 -14.78 -34.46
C ARG A 140 -0.65 -14.98 -35.68
N LEU A 141 0.29 -15.90 -35.53
CA LEU A 141 1.27 -16.32 -36.52
C LEU A 141 1.01 -17.81 -36.79
N GLY A 142 0.23 -18.09 -37.83
CA GLY A 142 -0.12 -19.46 -38.20
C GLY A 142 -1.27 -19.48 -39.20
N GLY A 143 -1.10 -20.25 -40.27
CA GLY A 143 -2.15 -20.60 -41.24
C GLY A 143 -2.44 -22.10 -41.16
N ALA A 144 -3.57 -22.51 -41.74
CA ALA A 144 -4.03 -23.91 -41.73
C ALA A 144 -2.88 -24.88 -42.07
N GLY A 145 -2.52 -25.75 -41.11
CA GLY A 145 -1.49 -26.78 -41.26
C GLY A 145 -0.11 -26.47 -40.64
N ARG A 146 0.11 -25.31 -40.00
CA ARG A 146 1.32 -25.02 -39.20
C ARG A 146 0.99 -24.98 -37.70
N GLU A 147 2.01 -25.23 -36.88
CA GLU A 147 1.91 -25.03 -35.42
C GLU A 147 1.41 -23.60 -35.12
N GLU A 148 0.33 -23.50 -34.36
CA GLU A 148 -0.27 -22.21 -34.01
C GLU A 148 0.69 -21.47 -33.06
N SER A 149 1.16 -20.31 -33.49
CA SER A 149 2.00 -19.41 -32.70
C SER A 149 1.38 -18.01 -32.66
N ALA A 150 1.76 -17.20 -31.68
CA ALA A 150 1.35 -15.79 -31.63
C ALA A 150 2.48 -14.92 -31.12
N LYS A 151 2.60 -13.73 -31.70
CA LYS A 151 3.45 -12.65 -31.23
C LYS A 151 2.67 -11.77 -30.28
N PHE A 152 3.15 -11.65 -29.05
CA PHE A 152 2.63 -10.71 -28.06
C PHE A 152 3.50 -9.45 -28.07
N VAL A 153 2.83 -8.30 -28.13
CA VAL A 153 3.43 -6.98 -28.00
C VAL A 153 2.84 -6.35 -26.75
N VAL A 154 3.61 -6.37 -25.66
CA VAL A 154 3.20 -5.91 -24.34
C VAL A 154 3.73 -4.50 -24.11
N THR A 155 2.83 -3.58 -23.80
CA THR A 155 3.22 -2.22 -23.42
C THR A 155 3.82 -2.25 -22.03
N LYS A 156 5.01 -1.66 -21.84
CA LYS A 156 5.70 -1.59 -20.53
C LYS A 156 5.04 -0.59 -19.58
N LYS A 157 3.75 -0.76 -19.32
CA LYS A 157 2.95 0.04 -18.40
C LYS A 157 2.18 -0.91 -17.50
N ILE A 158 2.74 -1.19 -16.33
CA ILE A 158 2.18 -2.16 -15.39
C ILE A 158 1.35 -1.40 -14.35
N PRO A 159 0.04 -1.65 -14.24
CA PRO A 159 -0.78 -1.01 -13.23
C PRO A 159 -0.56 -1.67 -11.87
N VAL A 160 -0.13 -0.90 -10.88
CA VAL A 160 -0.05 -1.31 -9.48
C VAL A 160 -1.28 -0.81 -8.75
N ARG A 161 -1.88 -1.65 -7.90
CA ARG A 161 -3.06 -1.28 -7.12
C ARG A 161 -2.90 -1.74 -5.68
N VAL A 162 -3.09 -0.81 -4.75
CA VAL A 162 -3.30 -1.12 -3.33
C VAL A 162 -4.75 -0.80 -2.99
N ARG A 163 -5.45 -1.76 -2.40
CA ARG A 163 -6.86 -1.64 -2.01
C ARG A 163 -7.01 -1.94 -0.53
N PHE A 164 -7.70 -1.06 0.17
CA PHE A 164 -8.23 -1.28 1.50
C PHE A 164 -9.73 -1.47 1.38
N GLU A 165 -10.26 -2.52 1.96
CA GLU A 165 -11.67 -2.88 1.90
C GLU A 165 -12.15 -3.31 3.29
N VAL A 166 -13.29 -2.78 3.72
CA VAL A 166 -13.87 -3.13 5.01
C VAL A 166 -14.62 -4.46 4.89
N ASP A 167 -14.23 -5.42 5.73
CA ASP A 167 -15.02 -6.61 6.00
C ASP A 167 -16.03 -6.30 7.10
N TYR A 168 -17.28 -6.09 6.72
CA TYR A 168 -18.38 -5.79 7.63
C TYR A 168 -18.77 -6.95 8.55
N GLU A 169 -18.54 -8.19 8.12
CA GLU A 169 -18.94 -9.36 8.89
C GLU A 169 -17.99 -9.56 10.07
N GLN A 170 -16.69 -9.39 9.82
CA GLN A 170 -15.63 -9.59 10.81
C GLN A 170 -15.14 -8.30 11.47
N SER A 171 -15.62 -7.13 11.02
CA SER A 171 -15.15 -5.80 11.46
C SER A 171 -13.64 -5.60 11.28
N GLN A 172 -13.10 -6.13 10.18
CA GLN A 172 -11.68 -6.09 9.83
C GLN A 172 -11.46 -5.27 8.56
N ILE A 173 -10.20 -4.95 8.28
CA ILE A 173 -9.78 -4.24 7.07
C ILE A 173 -8.90 -5.17 6.25
N LYS A 174 -9.37 -5.51 5.05
CA LYS A 174 -8.64 -6.29 4.07
C LYS A 174 -7.75 -5.39 3.24
N VAL A 175 -6.46 -5.70 3.19
CA VAL A 175 -5.44 -5.01 2.39
C VAL A 175 -5.05 -5.90 1.23
N MET A 176 -5.16 -5.41 0.01
CA MET A 176 -4.78 -6.12 -1.21
C MET A 176 -3.79 -5.29 -2.01
N VAL A 177 -2.64 -5.88 -2.35
CA VAL A 177 -1.62 -5.24 -3.18
C VAL A 177 -1.42 -6.08 -4.44
N ASN A 178 -1.69 -5.51 -5.60
CA ASN A 178 -1.62 -6.19 -6.88
C ASN A 178 -0.52 -5.58 -7.75
N ASN A 179 0.24 -6.45 -8.40
CA ASN A 179 1.31 -6.12 -9.35
C ASN A 179 2.41 -5.23 -8.75
N HIS A 180 2.61 -5.24 -7.44
CA HIS A 180 3.72 -4.49 -6.86
C HIS A 180 5.06 -5.16 -7.19
N THR A 181 5.19 -6.47 -6.99
CA THR A 181 6.42 -7.23 -7.28
C THR A 181 6.07 -8.44 -8.13
N ASP A 182 6.78 -8.69 -9.23
CA ASP A 182 6.63 -9.91 -10.06
C ASP A 182 5.17 -10.28 -10.44
N PHE A 183 4.33 -9.28 -10.77
CA PHE A 183 2.91 -9.50 -11.03
C PHE A 183 2.16 -10.24 -9.89
N SER A 184 2.67 -10.22 -8.67
CA SER A 184 2.07 -10.93 -7.54
C SER A 184 0.79 -10.23 -7.06
N THR A 185 0.00 -11.00 -6.32
CA THR A 185 -1.18 -10.51 -5.60
C THR A 185 -0.96 -10.84 -4.14
N TYR A 186 -0.80 -9.82 -3.31
CA TYR A 186 -0.75 -9.95 -1.86
C TYR A 186 -2.11 -9.61 -1.28
N THR A 187 -2.55 -10.35 -0.28
CA THR A 187 -3.84 -10.13 0.38
C THR A 187 -3.71 -10.52 1.84
N GLU A 188 -4.01 -9.58 2.72
CA GLU A 188 -4.05 -9.82 4.15
C GLU A 188 -5.23 -9.11 4.80
N VAL A 189 -5.57 -9.57 6.01
CA VAL A 189 -6.67 -9.05 6.79
C VAL A 189 -6.13 -8.56 8.13
N TRP A 190 -6.45 -7.31 8.45
CA TRP A 190 -5.91 -6.58 9.60
C TRP A 190 -7.04 -6.14 10.53
N GLN A 191 -6.77 -6.15 11.83
CA GLN A 191 -7.66 -5.55 12.81
C GLN A 191 -7.51 -4.01 12.79
N PRO A 192 -8.60 -3.24 13.00
CA PRO A 192 -8.52 -1.77 12.99
C PRO A 192 -7.52 -1.20 14.01
N ALA A 193 -7.30 -1.90 15.12
CA ALA A 193 -6.35 -1.50 16.16
C ALA A 193 -4.88 -1.61 15.72
N ASP A 194 -4.56 -2.54 14.81
CA ASP A 194 -3.20 -2.78 14.33
C ASP A 194 -2.79 -1.82 13.19
N ILE A 195 -3.76 -1.08 12.63
CA ILE A 195 -3.50 -0.03 11.64
C ILE A 195 -3.23 1.28 12.37
N ASP A 196 -1.96 1.55 12.61
CA ASP A 196 -1.46 2.80 13.17
C ASP A 196 -0.63 3.59 12.14
N ASP A 197 -0.15 4.77 12.54
CA ASP A 197 0.69 5.61 11.67
C ASP A 197 2.01 4.90 11.29
N ALA A 198 2.51 3.97 12.11
CA ALA A 198 3.73 3.22 11.83
C ALA A 198 3.51 2.16 10.76
N PHE A 199 2.36 1.48 10.77
CA PHE A 199 1.92 0.61 9.68
C PHE A 199 1.83 1.39 8.37
N LEU A 200 1.22 2.59 8.40
CA LEU A 200 1.08 3.44 7.22
C LEU A 200 2.44 3.90 6.67
N ASP A 201 3.38 4.26 7.54
CA ASP A 201 4.76 4.59 7.13
C ASP A 201 5.46 3.38 6.52
N THR A 202 5.32 2.21 7.12
CA THR A 202 5.90 0.95 6.59
C THR A 202 5.34 0.63 5.20
N LEU A 203 4.02 0.78 5.02
CA LEU A 203 3.36 0.63 3.73
C LEU A 203 3.89 1.66 2.70
N ALA A 204 4.07 2.92 3.11
CA ALA A 204 4.63 3.95 2.23
C ALA A 204 6.08 3.63 1.82
N ARG A 205 6.93 3.21 2.76
CA ARG A 205 8.31 2.79 2.47
C ARG A 205 8.36 1.59 1.53
N TYR A 206 7.46 0.62 1.73
CA TYR A 206 7.30 -0.52 0.85
C TYR A 206 6.86 -0.13 -0.57
N LEU A 207 5.87 0.76 -0.70
CA LEU A 207 5.44 1.31 -1.99
C LEU A 207 6.57 2.02 -2.74
N LEU A 208 7.38 2.77 -2.00
CA LEU A 208 8.57 3.43 -2.51
C LEU A 208 9.76 2.49 -2.73
N ARG A 209 9.60 1.19 -2.44
CA ARG A 209 10.63 0.15 -2.55
C ARG A 209 11.91 0.49 -1.80
N LYS A 210 11.79 1.25 -0.71
CA LYS A 210 12.91 1.57 0.19
C LYS A 210 13.18 0.39 1.13
N ASP A 211 12.12 -0.27 1.57
CA ASP A 211 12.18 -1.45 2.44
C ASP A 211 11.37 -2.60 1.80
N SER A 212 11.98 -3.78 1.68
CA SER A 212 11.37 -4.99 1.12
C SER A 212 10.60 -5.84 2.14
N GLU A 213 10.60 -5.42 3.41
CA GLU A 213 10.12 -6.23 4.54
C GLU A 213 8.61 -6.49 4.54
N PHE A 214 7.80 -5.71 3.81
CA PHE A 214 6.34 -5.88 3.79
C PHE A 214 5.87 -7.18 3.11
N VAL A 215 6.72 -7.84 2.29
CA VAL A 215 6.34 -9.07 1.52
C VAL A 215 6.99 -10.33 2.07
N SER A 216 8.04 -10.22 2.86
CA SER A 216 8.79 -11.37 3.40
C SER A 216 8.13 -11.98 4.64
N LEU A 217 6.80 -12.01 4.64
CA LEU A 217 6.02 -12.01 5.86
C LEU A 217 4.82 -12.93 5.64
N ASP A 218 5.11 -14.24 5.60
CA ASP A 218 4.20 -15.22 6.18
C ASP A 218 4.17 -14.92 7.69
N ILE A 219 3.46 -13.86 8.10
CA ILE A 219 3.57 -13.36 9.47
C ILE A 219 2.81 -14.28 10.40
N THR A 220 3.51 -15.27 10.92
CA THR A 220 3.09 -15.93 12.16
C THR A 220 3.06 -14.88 13.28
N ASP A 221 2.21 -15.04 14.29
CA ASP A 221 2.05 -14.05 15.36
C ASP A 221 3.36 -13.75 16.13
N GLU A 222 4.36 -14.62 15.99
CA GLU A 222 5.72 -14.44 16.47
C GLU A 222 6.51 -13.40 15.66
N ASP A 223 6.39 -13.40 14.33
CA ASP A 223 6.99 -12.41 13.44
C ASP A 223 6.35 -11.02 13.61
N ARG A 224 5.05 -10.95 13.96
CA ARG A 224 4.39 -9.68 14.35
C ARG A 224 5.03 -9.08 15.60
N ASN A 225 5.40 -9.92 16.56
CA ASN A 225 6.06 -9.49 17.78
C ASN A 225 7.53 -9.13 17.54
N GLU A 226 8.22 -9.80 16.63
CA GLU A 226 9.57 -9.41 16.21
C GLU A 226 9.60 -8.11 15.42
N LEU A 227 8.64 -7.88 14.52
CA LEU A 227 8.44 -6.59 13.87
C LEU A 227 8.17 -5.51 14.89
N ARG A 228 7.28 -5.73 15.87
CA ARG A 228 7.05 -4.77 16.97
C ARG A 228 8.33 -4.47 17.76
N LYS A 229 9.17 -5.48 18.03
CA LYS A 229 10.46 -5.30 18.74
C LYS A 229 11.51 -4.58 17.89
N LYS A 230 11.62 -4.89 16.60
CA LYS A 230 12.52 -4.20 15.66
C LYS A 230 12.05 -2.77 15.37
N LEU A 231 10.74 -2.52 15.31
CA LEU A 231 10.14 -1.18 15.16
C LEU A 231 10.38 -0.32 16.40
N GLN A 232 10.38 -0.91 17.60
CA GLN A 232 10.77 -0.19 18.82
C GLN A 232 12.26 0.16 18.83
N SER A 233 13.14 -0.73 18.37
CA SER A 233 14.57 -0.43 18.33
C SER A 233 14.94 0.60 17.24
N ILE A 234 14.25 0.60 16.09
CA ILE A 234 14.41 1.63 15.05
C ILE A 234 13.94 3.00 15.56
N LYS A 235 12.75 3.11 16.16
CA LYS A 235 12.28 4.36 16.78
C LYS A 235 13.26 4.87 17.83
N HIS A 236 13.77 3.98 18.67
CA HIS A 236 14.74 4.34 19.72
C HIS A 236 16.09 4.80 19.13
N LYS A 237 16.48 4.28 17.96
CA LYS A 237 17.71 4.64 17.25
C LYS A 237 17.56 5.98 16.52
N GLU A 238 16.44 6.20 15.82
CA GLU A 238 16.12 7.48 15.18
C GLU A 238 15.99 8.63 16.20
N GLU A 239 15.40 8.35 17.37
CA GLU A 239 15.30 9.31 18.46
C GLU A 239 16.66 9.61 19.09
N GLN A 240 17.52 8.60 19.26
CA GLN A 240 18.92 8.80 19.68
C GLN A 240 19.74 9.59 18.66
N GLU A 241 19.52 9.39 17.36
CA GLU A 241 20.18 10.15 16.30
C GLU A 241 19.69 11.60 16.25
N ARG A 242 18.39 11.85 16.44
CA ARG A 242 17.85 13.22 16.62
C ARG A 242 18.44 13.91 17.84
N LEU A 243 18.52 13.22 18.97
CA LEU A 243 19.12 13.75 20.21
C LEU A 243 20.61 14.06 20.02
N ARG A 244 21.37 13.20 19.32
CA ARG A 244 22.77 13.45 18.98
C ARG A 244 22.94 14.66 18.07
N GLY A 245 22.14 14.78 17.01
CA GLY A 245 22.18 15.95 16.12
C GLY A 245 21.88 17.28 16.82
N VAL A 246 20.95 17.29 17.77
CA VAL A 246 20.63 18.47 18.60
C VAL A 246 21.80 18.82 19.53
N THR A 247 22.51 17.81 20.05
CA THR A 247 23.66 18.01 20.95
C THR A 247 24.88 18.53 20.18
N GLU A 248 25.13 18.03 18.96
CA GLU A 248 26.19 18.51 18.07
C GLU A 248 25.93 19.94 17.56
N GLN A 249 24.68 20.30 17.28
CA GLN A 249 24.30 21.69 16.95
C GLN A 249 24.48 22.64 18.14
N LYS A 250 24.18 22.20 19.37
CA LYS A 250 24.44 22.99 20.58
C LYS A 250 25.94 23.17 20.83
N ASN A 251 26.74 22.11 20.69
CA ASN A 251 28.19 22.18 20.91
C ASN A 251 28.89 23.04 19.84
N SER A 252 28.52 22.91 18.57
CA SER A 252 29.06 23.79 17.51
C SER A 252 28.61 25.26 17.68
N GLY A 253 27.44 25.51 18.27
CA GLY A 253 26.99 26.85 18.67
C GLY A 253 27.78 27.44 19.85
N LEU A 254 28.17 26.61 20.83
CA LEU A 254 29.00 26.99 21.98
C LEU A 254 30.43 27.28 21.54
N GLU A 255 31.04 26.44 20.71
CA GLU A 255 32.39 26.67 20.17
C GLU A 255 32.47 27.94 19.32
N LYS A 256 31.41 28.27 18.56
CA LYS A 256 31.33 29.53 17.80
C LYS A 256 31.23 30.74 18.74
N LYS A 257 30.54 30.62 19.88
CA LYS A 257 30.45 31.68 20.89
C LYS A 257 31.76 31.86 21.66
N GLU A 258 32.47 30.78 22.01
CA GLU A 258 33.80 30.86 22.63
C GLU A 258 34.82 31.50 21.69
N LYS A 259 34.86 31.09 20.41
CA LYS A 259 35.73 31.73 19.39
C LYS A 259 35.40 33.21 19.16
N LEU A 260 34.14 33.62 19.34
CA LEU A 260 33.74 35.04 19.27
C LEU A 260 34.18 35.81 20.53
N GLY A 261 34.08 35.18 21.71
CA GLY A 261 34.53 35.73 22.99
C GLY A 261 36.04 35.97 23.05
N ASP A 262 36.84 35.02 22.54
CA ASP A 262 38.30 35.15 22.50
C ASP A 262 38.77 36.17 21.45
N LYS A 263 38.04 36.32 20.34
CA LYS A 263 38.25 37.42 19.38
C LYS A 263 37.93 38.78 19.99
N MET A 264 36.89 38.91 20.82
CA MET A 264 36.60 40.17 21.52
C MET A 264 37.65 40.49 22.60
N LYS A 265 38.11 39.50 23.36
CA LYS A 265 39.15 39.69 24.39
C LYS A 265 40.48 40.14 23.78
N SER A 266 40.90 39.53 22.66
CA SER A 266 42.11 39.95 21.92
C SER A 266 41.98 41.33 21.29
N PHE A 267 40.78 41.73 20.87
CA PHE A 267 40.52 43.10 20.37
C PHE A 267 40.61 44.16 21.49
N ILE A 268 40.17 43.83 22.70
CA ILE A 268 40.23 44.73 23.86
C ILE A 268 41.67 44.86 24.37
N THR A 269 42.43 43.76 24.44
CA THR A 269 43.85 43.80 24.84
C THR A 269 44.73 44.53 23.83
N GLY A 270 44.39 44.48 22.53
CA GLY A 270 45.09 45.25 21.49
C GLY A 270 44.84 46.76 21.53
N LYS A 271 43.75 47.21 22.19
CA LYS A 271 43.40 48.64 22.30
C LYS A 271 43.90 49.33 23.56
N ILE A 272 44.33 48.56 24.57
CA ILE A 272 44.86 49.08 25.85
C ILE A 272 46.39 49.27 25.79
N ASN A 273 47.07 48.68 24.80
CA ASN A 273 48.52 48.81 24.56
C ASN A 273 48.89 49.78 23.41
N ARG A 274 48.04 50.77 23.12
CA ARG A 274 48.34 51.88 22.19
C ARG A 274 48.02 53.22 22.82
#